data_AF-A0A527ZPW4-F1
#
_entry.id   AF-A0A527ZPW4-F1
#
_cell.length_a   1.000
_cell.length_b   1.000
_cell.length_c   1.000
_cell.angle_alpha   90.00
_cell.angle_beta   90.00
_cell.angle_gamma   90.00
#
_symmetry.space_group_name_H-M   'P 1'
#
loop_
_entity.id
_entity.type
_entity.pdbx_description
1 polymer ?
#
loop_
_entity_poly.entity_id
_entity_poly.type
_entity_poly.pdbx_seq_one_letter_code
_entity_poly.pdbx_strand_id
1 'polypeptide(L)' 'PPMRYIVRQRLEQASAQLKESADSIARIAYDVGYKSEVAFNRAFRREYGVPPAAWRRGHAARQV' A
#
# COMPACT_ATOMS: atom_id res chain seq x y z
N PRO A 1 10.44 15.20 -11.03
CA PRO A 1 9.36 15.03 -12.04
C PRO A 1 7.99 14.72 -11.40
N PRO A 2 6.88 15.29 -11.93
CA PRO A 2 5.54 15.26 -11.33
C PRO A 2 4.99 13.85 -11.08
N MET A 3 5.48 12.85 -11.82
CA MET A 3 5.13 11.43 -11.64
C MET A 3 5.44 10.88 -10.23
N ARG A 4 6.51 11.36 -9.57
CA ARG A 4 6.85 10.90 -8.20
C ARG A 4 5.82 11.33 -7.16
N TYR A 5 5.20 12.50 -7.34
CA TYR A 5 4.20 13.01 -6.41
C TYR A 5 2.92 12.18 -6.46
N ILE A 6 2.46 11.84 -7.67
CA ILE A 6 1.27 10.99 -7.86
C ILE A 6 1.48 9.60 -7.28
N VAL A 7 2.67 9.02 -7.44
CA VAL A 7 3.00 7.70 -6.86
C VAL A 7 2.95 7.76 -5.34
N ARG A 8 3.52 8.81 -4.71
CA ARG A 8 3.50 8.95 -3.25
C ARG A 8 2.08 9.12 -2.71
N GLN A 9 1.26 9.95 -3.35
CA GLN A 9 -0.16 10.12 -2.96
C GLN A 9 -0.96 8.82 -3.02
N ARG A 10 -0.78 8.02 -4.09
CA ARG A 10 -1.43 6.70 -4.22
C ARG A 10 -0.99 5.73 -3.12
N LEU A 11 0.29 5.74 -2.79
CA LEU A 11 0.87 4.87 -1.76
C LEU A 11 0.43 5.29 -0.35
N GLU A 12 0.28 6.60 -0.10
CA GLU A 12 -0.28 7.13 1.15
C GLU A 12 -1.73 6.66 1.34
N GLN A 13 -2.58 6.78 0.30
CA GLN A 13 -3.96 6.26 0.34
C GLN A 13 -4.01 4.74 0.58
N ALA A 14 -3.15 3.99 -0.12
CA ALA A 14 -3.07 2.54 0.08
C ALA A 14 -2.66 2.19 1.51
N SER A 15 -1.75 2.97 2.11
CA SER A 15 -1.27 2.75 3.48
C SER A 15 -2.37 2.94 4.53
N ALA A 16 -3.34 3.84 4.28
CA ALA A 16 -4.51 4.05 5.11
C ALA A 16 -5.49 2.87 4.98
N GLN A 17 -5.84 2.49 3.74
CA GLN A 17 -6.70 1.32 3.48
C GLN A 17 -6.12 0.02 4.06
N LEU A 18 -4.80 -0.18 3.99
CA LEU A 18 -4.14 -1.34 4.57
C LEU A 18 -4.30 -1.45 6.10
N LYS A 19 -4.56 -0.33 6.79
CA LYS A 19 -4.77 -0.25 8.25
C LYS A 19 -6.25 -0.30 8.61
N GLU A 20 -7.10 0.32 7.81
CA GLU A 20 -8.52 0.55 8.11
C GLU A 20 -9.43 -0.55 7.55
N SER A 21 -8.96 -1.32 6.57
CA SER A 21 -9.76 -2.35 5.91
C SER A 21 -9.11 -3.74 5.92
N ALA A 22 -9.97 -4.76 5.84
CA ALA A 22 -9.59 -6.15 5.66
C ALA A 22 -9.47 -6.54 4.17
N ASP A 23 -9.56 -5.58 3.25
CA ASP A 23 -9.55 -5.86 1.80
C ASP A 23 -8.28 -6.59 1.38
N SER A 24 -8.35 -7.35 0.30
CA SER A 24 -7.14 -7.99 -0.23
C SER A 24 -6.14 -6.94 -0.71
N ILE A 25 -4.84 -7.26 -0.62
CA ILE A 25 -3.76 -6.38 -1.12
C ILE A 25 -3.95 -6.11 -2.63
N ALA A 26 -4.38 -7.13 -3.37
CA ALA A 26 -4.75 -7.00 -4.78
C ALA A 26 -5.85 -5.94 -4.98
N ARG A 27 -6.91 -5.97 -4.17
CA ARG A 27 -8.01 -5.00 -4.29
C ARG A 27 -7.53 -3.58 -4.03
N ILE A 28 -6.79 -3.35 -2.95
CA ILE A 28 -6.21 -2.05 -2.60
C ILE A 28 -5.28 -1.56 -3.73
N ALA A 29 -4.48 -2.44 -4.31
CA ALA A 29 -3.62 -2.11 -5.44
C ALA A 29 -4.44 -1.59 -6.64
N TYR A 30 -5.54 -2.25 -6.98
CA TYR A 30 -6.44 -1.79 -8.05
C TYR A 30 -7.11 -0.45 -7.71
N ASP A 31 -7.59 -0.29 -6.48
CA ASP A 31 -8.29 0.93 -6.04
C ASP A 31 -7.39 2.16 -6.08
N VAL A 32 -6.09 2.02 -5.79
CA VAL A 32 -5.10 3.11 -5.89
C VAL A 32 -4.44 3.22 -7.27
N GLY A 33 -4.98 2.52 -8.28
CA GLY A 33 -4.62 2.70 -9.69
C GLY A 33 -3.42 1.90 -10.18
N TYR A 34 -3.06 0.80 -9.50
CA TYR A 34 -2.10 -0.19 -10.01
C TYR A 34 -2.82 -1.31 -10.75
N LYS A 35 -2.29 -1.71 -11.90
CA LYS A 35 -2.84 -2.82 -12.70
C LYS A 35 -2.40 -4.21 -12.22
N SER A 36 -1.51 -4.28 -11.24
CA SER A 36 -0.95 -5.52 -10.72
C SER A 36 -0.49 -5.35 -9.28
N GLU A 37 -0.84 -6.33 -8.45
CA GLU A 37 -0.36 -6.43 -7.07
C GLU A 37 1.17 -6.46 -7.00
N VAL A 38 1.85 -7.10 -7.96
CA VAL A 38 3.32 -7.17 -7.99
C VAL A 38 3.94 -5.79 -8.17
N ALA A 39 3.37 -4.97 -9.07
CA ALA A 39 3.83 -3.61 -9.30
C ALA A 39 3.61 -2.72 -8.07
N PHE A 40 2.45 -2.86 -7.43
CA PHE A 40 2.14 -2.18 -6.17
C PHE A 40 3.09 -2.58 -5.06
N ASN A 41 3.33 -3.88 -4.85
CA ASN A 41 4.20 -4.39 -3.79
C ASN A 41 5.64 -3.87 -3.94
N ARG A 42 6.18 -3.85 -5.17
CA ARG A 42 7.49 -3.24 -5.47
C ARG A 42 7.53 -1.74 -5.17
N ALA A 43 6.51 -1.00 -5.57
CA ALA A 43 6.43 0.45 -5.33
C ALA A 43 6.28 0.76 -3.84
N PHE A 44 5.42 0.03 -3.14
CA PHE A 44 5.16 0.17 -1.71
C PHE A 44 6.41 -0.14 -0.88
N ARG A 45 7.09 -1.27 -1.17
CA ARG A 45 8.35 -1.61 -0.50
C ARG A 45 9.45 -0.59 -0.75
N ARG A 46 9.51 0.00 -1.95
CA ARG A 46 10.49 1.04 -2.26
C ARG A 46 10.25 2.32 -1.45
N GLU A 47 9.00 2.67 -1.19
CA GLU A 47 8.63 3.88 -0.44
C GLU A 47 8.68 3.67 1.09
N TYR A 48 8.15 2.56 1.59
CA TYR A 48 7.99 2.28 3.02
C TYR A 48 8.98 1.27 3.60
N GLY A 49 9.89 0.72 2.80
CA GLY A 49 10.90 -0.26 3.21
C GLY A 49 10.38 -1.69 3.40
N VAL A 50 9.07 -1.87 3.62
CA VAL A 50 8.43 -3.18 3.86
C VAL A 50 7.29 -3.47 2.88
N PRO A 51 6.98 -4.75 2.59
CA PRO A 51 5.81 -5.11 1.80
C PRO A 51 4.49 -4.71 2.46
N PRO A 52 3.41 -4.45 1.70
CA PRO A 52 2.09 -4.07 2.22
C PRO A 52 1.49 -5.12 3.17
N ALA A 53 1.76 -6.41 2.94
CA ALA A 53 1.35 -7.49 3.85
C ALA A 53 2.01 -7.39 5.23
N ALA A 54 3.32 -7.08 5.25
CA ALA A 54 4.07 -6.91 6.49
C ALA A 54 3.63 -5.64 7.22
N TRP A 55 3.40 -4.55 6.47
CA TRP A 55 2.83 -3.30 6.98
C TRP A 55 1.50 -3.53 7.69
N ARG A 56 0.56 -4.23 7.03
CA ARG A 56 -0.74 -4.58 7.62
C ARG A 56 -0.59 -5.37 8.93
N ARG A 57 0.24 -6.42 8.94
CA ARG A 57 0.45 -7.23 10.14
C ARG A 57 1.04 -6.43 11.31
N GLY A 58 2.00 -5.55 11.02
CA GLY A 58 2.63 -4.71 12.05
C GLY A 58 1.68 -3.69 12.67
N HIS A 59 0.67 -3.23 11.92
CA HIS A 59 -0.36 -2.32 12.42
C HIS A 59 -1.54 -3.03 13.10
N ALA A 60 -1.93 -4.22 12.62
CA ALA A 60 -2.96 -5.03 13.28
C ALA A 60 -2.54 -5.46 14.69
N ALA A 61 -1.24 -5.74 14.90
CA ALA A 61 -0.69 -6.11 16.21
C ALA A 61 -0.60 -4.93 17.21
N ARG A 62 -0.88 -3.69 16.77
CA ARG A 62 -0.71 -2.46 17.55
C ARG A 62 -2.04 -1.77 17.88
N GLN A 63 -3.15 -2.46 17.65
CA GLN A 63 -4.52 -2.04 18.04
C GLN A 63 -5.03 -2.80 19.28
N VAL A 64 -4.13 -3.29 20.14
CA VAL A 64 -4.45 -3.89 21.44
C VAL A 64 -4.05 -2.96 22.56
#